data_AF-A0A928Y0G6-F1
#
_entry.id   AF-A0A928Y0G6-F1
#
_cell.length_a   1.000
_cell.length_b   1.000
_cell.length_c   1.000
_cell.angle_alpha   90.00
_cell.angle_beta   90.00
_cell.angle_gamma   90.00
#
_symmetry.space_group_name_H-M   'P 1'
#
loop_
_entity.id
_entity.type
_entity.pdbx_description
1 polymer ?
#
loop_
_entity_poly.entity_id
_entity_poly.type
_entity_poly.pdbx_seq_one_letter_code
_entity_poly.pdbx_strand_id
1 'polypeptide(L)'
;MAEPLDPDVYRAAVAALGMKAAAAGRRAVPVSGISVGGCAEAIGTPRRGAFRRRAQAHNHPRDPRFGWICILGTRAGRVVTPTGRPSALLAHEYAHLLAPNSGHGQRWRAAVTALGHPAEAKARRGR
;
A
#
# COMPACT_ATOMS: atom_id res chain seq x y z
N MET A 1 6.14 -11.77 -21.11
CA MET A 1 5.38 -10.51 -21.27
C MET A 1 4.27 -10.53 -20.24
N ALA A 2 4.05 -9.45 -19.48
CA ALA A 2 2.94 -9.40 -18.54
C ALA A 2 1.63 -9.34 -19.33
N GLU A 3 0.67 -10.20 -18.98
CA GLU A 3 -0.66 -10.18 -19.58
C GLU A 3 -1.33 -8.84 -19.26
N PRO A 4 -1.91 -8.13 -20.25
CA PRO A 4 -2.62 -6.89 -19.98
C PRO A 4 -3.83 -7.20 -19.09
N LEU A 5 -3.95 -6.44 -18.00
CA LEU A 5 -5.05 -6.55 -17.06
C LEU A 5 -6.35 -6.09 -17.74
N ASP A 6 -7.36 -6.96 -17.81
CA ASP A 6 -8.69 -6.60 -18.30
C ASP A 6 -9.34 -5.59 -17.32
N PRO A 7 -9.65 -4.35 -17.75
CA PRO A 7 -10.22 -3.33 -16.90
C PRO A 7 -11.59 -3.70 -16.31
N ASP A 8 -12.40 -4.47 -17.01
CA ASP A 8 -13.74 -4.88 -16.55
C ASP A 8 -13.65 -5.98 -15.49
N VAL A 9 -12.75 -6.95 -15.70
CA VAL A 9 -12.44 -7.97 -14.68
C VAL A 9 -11.91 -7.30 -13.41
N TYR A 10 -11.03 -6.30 -13.55
CA TYR A 10 -10.51 -5.54 -12.41
C TYR A 10 -11.62 -4.78 -11.66
N ARG A 11 -12.47 -4.05 -12.38
CA ARG A 11 -13.60 -3.31 -11.79
C ARG A 11 -14.55 -4.23 -11.05
N ALA A 12 -14.91 -5.38 -11.64
CA ALA A 12 -15.76 -6.38 -11.02
C ALA A 12 -15.14 -6.96 -9.73
N ALA A 13 -13.84 -7.26 -9.76
CA ALA A 13 -13.12 -7.75 -8.59
C ALA A 13 -13.08 -6.72 -7.44
N VAL A 14 -12.84 -5.45 -7.75
CA VAL A 14 -12.87 -4.35 -6.76
C VAL A 14 -14.27 -4.20 -6.15
N ALA A 15 -15.33 -4.24 -6.96
CA ALA A 15 -16.71 -4.17 -6.47
C ALA A 15 -17.05 -5.35 -5.55
N ALA A 16 -16.67 -6.57 -5.93
CA ALA A 16 -16.90 -7.77 -5.12
C ALA A 16 -16.15 -7.71 -3.78
N LEU A 17 -14.91 -7.22 -3.77
CA LEU A 17 -14.13 -7.00 -2.54
C LEU A 17 -14.76 -5.93 -1.65
N GLY A 18 -15.26 -4.85 -2.24
CA GLY A 18 -15.98 -3.79 -1.53
C GLY A 18 -17.23 -4.31 -0.82
N MET A 19 -18.05 -5.10 -1.50
CA MET A 19 -19.25 -5.73 -0.91
C MET A 19 -18.89 -6.68 0.24
N LYS A 20 -17.84 -7.52 0.07
CA LYS A 20 -17.36 -8.42 1.13
C LYS A 20 -16.86 -7.66 2.36
N ALA A 21 -16.15 -6.55 2.15
CA ALA A 21 -15.68 -5.70 3.24
C ALA A 21 -16.86 -5.06 3.99
N ALA A 22 -17.85 -4.52 3.27
CA ALA A 22 -19.05 -3.93 3.85
C ALA A 22 -19.85 -4.96 4.67
N ALA A 23 -20.07 -6.16 4.13
CA ALA A 23 -20.74 -7.25 4.83
C ALA A 23 -20.02 -7.68 6.13
N ALA A 24 -18.69 -7.54 6.17
CA ALA A 24 -17.88 -7.82 7.36
C ALA A 24 -17.81 -6.64 8.35
N GLY A 25 -18.57 -5.56 8.14
CA GLY A 25 -18.49 -4.34 8.95
C GLY A 25 -17.13 -3.63 8.84
N ARG A 26 -16.34 -3.93 7.81
CA ARG A 26 -15.00 -3.36 7.60
C ARG A 26 -15.12 -2.16 6.70
N ARG A 27 -14.58 -1.02 7.14
CA ARG A 27 -14.38 0.14 6.26
C ARG A 27 -13.33 -0.24 5.20
N ALA A 28 -13.76 -0.43 3.96
CA ALA A 28 -12.84 -0.55 2.84
C ALA A 28 -12.08 0.77 2.72
N VAL A 29 -10.76 0.73 2.88
CA VAL A 29 -9.90 1.86 2.51
C VAL A 29 -9.51 1.64 1.05
N PRO A 30 -9.96 2.50 0.11
CA PRO A 30 -9.59 2.33 -1.29
C PRO A 30 -8.08 2.52 -1.41
N VAL A 31 -7.40 1.48 -1.87
CA VAL A 31 -6.02 1.59 -2.35
C VAL A 31 -6.10 1.88 -3.83
N SER A 32 -5.68 3.09 -4.18
CA SER A 32 -5.69 3.61 -5.55
C SER A 32 -4.74 2.83 -6.46
N GLY A 33 -3.65 2.29 -5.89
CA GLY A 33 -2.72 1.41 -6.60
C GLY A 33 -1.35 1.30 -5.93
N ILE A 34 -0.50 0.46 -6.51
CA ILE A 34 0.92 0.32 -6.13
C ILE A 34 1.78 0.77 -7.32
N SER A 35 2.60 1.79 -7.13
CA SER A 35 3.61 2.23 -8.10
C SER A 35 4.98 1.65 -7.74
N VAL A 36 5.62 0.94 -8.67
CA VAL A 36 6.95 0.33 -8.48
C VAL A 36 7.98 1.04 -9.36
N GLY A 37 9.15 1.33 -8.79
CA GLY A 37 10.24 2.02 -9.49
C GLY A 37 10.15 3.56 -9.43
N GLY A 38 9.15 4.11 -8.74
CA GLY A 38 8.98 5.55 -8.59
C GLY A 38 7.71 5.95 -7.89
N CYS A 39 7.60 7.24 -7.57
CA CYS A 39 6.38 7.83 -7.02
C CYS A 39 5.26 7.82 -8.07
N ALA A 40 4.00 7.65 -7.65
CA ALA A 40 2.83 7.76 -8.53
C ALA A 40 2.74 9.16 -9.19
N GLU A 41 3.35 10.18 -8.58
CA GLU A 41 3.61 11.51 -9.16
C GLU A 41 4.25 11.48 -10.54
N ALA A 42 5.12 10.51 -10.78
CA ALA A 42 5.93 10.43 -11.98
C ALA A 42 5.30 9.59 -13.09
N ILE A 43 4.15 8.95 -12.85
CA ILE A 43 3.47 8.13 -13.86
C ILE A 43 3.13 9.03 -15.07
N GLY A 44 3.55 8.62 -16.27
CA GLY A 44 3.36 9.39 -17.50
C GLY A 44 4.34 10.54 -17.72
N THR A 45 5.33 10.72 -16.84
CA THR A 45 6.35 11.78 -16.96
C THR A 45 7.75 11.19 -17.18
N PRO A 46 8.69 11.97 -17.76
CA PRO A 46 10.10 11.55 -17.85
C PRO A 46 10.81 11.53 -16.49
N ARG A 47 10.21 12.09 -15.43
CA ARG A 47 10.78 12.17 -14.08
C ARG A 47 10.57 10.87 -13.29
N ARG A 48 10.93 9.72 -13.86
CA ARG A 48 10.95 8.46 -13.10
C ARG A 48 12.22 8.43 -12.23
N GLY A 49 12.17 8.98 -11.02
CA GLY A 49 13.38 9.02 -10.18
C GLY A 49 13.18 9.44 -8.74
N ALA A 50 13.62 8.55 -7.84
CA ALA A 50 14.01 8.75 -6.44
C ALA A 50 13.21 9.77 -5.61
N PHE A 51 12.10 9.33 -5.01
CA PHE A 51 11.66 9.96 -3.77
C PHE A 51 12.63 9.52 -2.64
N ARG A 52 12.98 10.44 -1.72
CA ARG A 52 14.01 10.20 -0.69
C ARG A 52 13.77 8.94 0.15
N ARG A 53 12.51 8.53 0.26
CA ARG A 53 12.08 7.34 1.03
C ARG A 53 12.10 6.13 0.10
N ARG A 54 12.56 4.97 0.60
CA ARG A 54 12.59 3.73 -0.21
C ARG A 54 11.19 3.19 -0.52
N ALA A 55 10.19 3.61 0.26
CA ALA A 55 8.76 3.38 0.07
C ALA A 55 7.95 4.49 0.80
N GLN A 56 6.74 4.77 0.33
CA GLN A 56 5.79 5.65 1.01
C GLN A 56 4.34 5.32 0.64
N ALA A 57 3.43 5.52 1.57
CA ALA A 57 2.00 5.65 1.30
C ALA A 57 1.59 7.12 1.28
N HIS A 58 0.84 7.50 0.26
CA HIS A 58 0.13 8.77 0.21
C HIS A 58 -1.10 8.68 1.12
N ASN A 59 -0.96 9.11 2.37
CA ASN A 59 -1.96 8.90 3.42
C ASN A 59 -2.50 10.19 4.05
N HIS A 60 -2.14 11.35 3.51
CA HIS A 60 -2.68 12.62 3.97
C HIS A 60 -3.98 12.94 3.23
N PRO A 61 -5.11 13.27 3.89
CA PRO A 61 -6.41 13.48 3.25
C PRO A 61 -6.44 14.56 2.16
N ARG A 62 -5.49 15.51 2.21
CA ARG A 62 -5.34 16.57 1.21
C ARG A 62 -4.32 16.23 0.10
N ASP A 63 -3.74 15.04 0.15
CA ASP A 63 -2.82 14.56 -0.89
C ASP A 63 -3.65 14.15 -2.12
N PRO A 64 -3.46 14.76 -3.30
CA PRO A 64 -4.16 14.36 -4.52
C PRO A 64 -3.93 12.90 -4.91
N ARG A 65 -2.91 12.26 -4.35
CA ARG A 65 -2.55 10.86 -4.59
C ARG A 65 -2.91 9.95 -3.41
N PHE A 66 -3.77 10.41 -2.51
CA PHE A 66 -4.25 9.61 -1.40
C PHE A 66 -4.64 8.19 -1.86
N GLY A 67 -4.17 7.18 -1.12
CA GLY A 67 -4.41 5.78 -1.43
C GLY A 67 -3.35 5.12 -2.32
N TRP A 68 -2.39 5.86 -2.89
CA TRP A 68 -1.26 5.28 -3.60
C TRP A 68 -0.16 4.80 -2.66
N ILE A 69 0.40 3.62 -2.94
CA ILE A 69 1.63 3.12 -2.32
C ILE A 69 2.73 3.15 -3.36
N CYS A 70 3.86 3.79 -3.04
CA CYS A 70 5.00 3.89 -3.93
C CYS A 70 6.18 3.13 -3.34
N ILE A 71 6.81 2.25 -4.14
CA ILE A 71 7.95 1.44 -3.73
C ILE A 71 9.06 1.63 -4.78
N LEU A 72 10.22 2.14 -4.36
CA LEU A 72 11.31 2.44 -5.29
C LEU A 72 11.99 1.15 -5.80
N GLY A 73 12.13 0.15 -4.95
CA GLY A 73 12.82 -1.09 -5.30
C GLY A 73 12.01 -1.97 -6.26
N THR A 74 12.59 -2.30 -7.41
CA THR A 74 12.02 -3.21 -8.41
C THR A 74 12.34 -4.69 -8.16
N ARG A 75 13.15 -5.00 -7.12
CA ARG A 75 13.54 -6.39 -6.81
C ARG A 75 12.32 -7.24 -6.42
N ALA A 76 12.27 -8.47 -6.93
CA ALA A 76 11.32 -9.49 -6.48
C ALA A 76 11.36 -9.64 -4.94
N GLY A 77 10.22 -9.87 -4.30
CA GLY A 77 10.14 -9.90 -2.83
C GLY A 77 9.79 -8.56 -2.17
N ARG A 78 9.94 -7.42 -2.88
CA ARG A 78 9.66 -6.08 -2.32
C ARG A 78 8.19 -5.77 -2.16
N VAL A 79 7.36 -6.23 -3.10
CA VAL A 79 5.90 -6.01 -3.11
C VAL A 79 5.20 -7.25 -2.58
N VAL A 80 5.52 -8.40 -3.17
CA VAL A 80 5.02 -9.73 -2.79
C VAL A 80 6.19 -10.67 -2.51
N THR A 81 6.02 -11.55 -1.55
CA THR A 81 6.94 -12.65 -1.24
C THR A 81 6.89 -13.71 -2.35
N PRO A 82 7.88 -14.64 -2.41
CA PRO A 82 7.83 -15.77 -3.34
C PRO A 82 6.56 -16.63 -3.21
N THR A 83 5.94 -16.65 -2.03
CA THR A 83 4.68 -17.36 -1.76
C THR A 83 3.44 -16.56 -2.16
N GLY A 84 3.59 -15.43 -2.87
CA GLY A 84 2.49 -14.56 -3.30
C GLY A 84 1.84 -13.71 -2.19
N ARG A 85 2.40 -13.68 -0.98
CA ARG A 85 1.87 -12.87 0.12
C ARG A 85 2.41 -11.44 0.06
N PRO A 86 1.69 -10.42 0.57
CA PRO A 86 2.28 -9.08 0.73
C PRO A 86 3.60 -9.15 1.50
N SER A 87 4.62 -8.41 1.04
CA SER A 87 5.87 -8.27 1.78
C SER A 87 5.64 -7.46 3.07
N ALA A 88 6.56 -7.57 4.02
CA ALA A 88 6.53 -6.71 5.22
C ALA A 88 6.57 -5.21 4.86
N LEU A 89 7.29 -4.85 3.79
CA LEU A 89 7.35 -3.47 3.30
C LEU A 89 5.99 -3.01 2.75
N LEU A 90 5.32 -3.84 1.94
CA LEU A 90 4.00 -3.51 1.42
C LEU A 90 2.98 -3.41 2.56
N ALA A 91 3.00 -4.33 3.52
CA ALA A 91 2.14 -4.28 4.69
C ALA A 91 2.39 -3.03 5.54
N HIS A 92 3.66 -2.62 5.70
CA HIS A 92 4.04 -1.39 6.40
C HIS A 92 3.38 -0.14 5.79
N GLU A 93 3.48 0.01 4.46
CA GLU A 93 2.88 1.13 3.76
C GLU A 93 1.35 1.03 3.69
N TYR A 94 0.81 -0.17 3.53
CA TYR A 94 -0.64 -0.38 3.56
C TYR A 94 -1.25 0.01 4.92
N ALA A 95 -0.55 -0.27 6.02
CA ALA A 95 -0.97 0.16 7.35
C ALA A 95 -1.06 1.70 7.48
N HIS A 96 -0.24 2.46 6.75
CA HIS A 96 -0.36 3.93 6.72
C HIS A 96 -1.65 4.40 6.03
N LEU A 97 -2.20 3.62 5.09
CA LEU A 97 -3.50 3.90 4.49
C LEU A 97 -4.66 3.52 5.42
N LEU A 98 -4.54 2.41 6.15
CA LEU A 98 -5.54 2.00 7.15
C LEU A 98 -5.60 2.95 8.35
N ALA A 99 -4.47 3.58 8.68
CA ALA A 99 -4.34 4.56 9.75
C ALA A 99 -3.83 5.91 9.20
N PRO A 100 -4.62 6.62 8.38
CA PRO A 100 -4.18 7.85 7.74
C PRO A 100 -3.81 8.89 8.80
N ASN A 101 -2.80 9.71 8.50
CA ASN A 101 -2.25 10.74 9.39
C ASN A 101 -1.81 10.27 10.78
N SER A 102 -1.61 8.96 11.00
CA SER A 102 -1.31 8.44 12.34
C SER A 102 0.20 8.22 12.59
N GLY A 103 1.06 8.52 11.61
CA GLY A 103 2.48 8.16 11.67
C GLY A 103 2.67 6.68 12.02
N HIS A 104 3.67 6.36 12.84
CA HIS A 104 3.86 5.00 13.42
C HIS A 104 3.19 4.85 14.80
N GLY A 105 2.12 5.61 15.06
CA GLY A 105 1.37 5.63 16.32
C GLY A 105 0.50 4.39 16.56
N GLN A 106 -0.32 4.41 17.63
CA GLN A 106 -1.11 3.24 18.07
C GLN A 106 -2.01 2.67 16.97
N ARG A 107 -2.70 3.54 16.21
CA ARG A 107 -3.57 3.11 15.09
C ARG A 107 -2.79 2.40 14.00
N TRP A 108 -1.61 2.89 13.64
CA TRP A 108 -0.74 2.25 12.65
C TRP A 108 -0.19 0.92 13.16
N ARG A 109 0.23 0.85 14.43
CA ARG A 109 0.70 -0.40 15.06
C ARG A 109 -0.39 -1.47 15.10
N ALA A 110 -1.62 -1.09 15.39
CA ALA A 110 -2.78 -1.99 15.33
C ALA A 110 -3.02 -2.48 13.90
N ALA A 111 -2.98 -1.58 12.91
CA ALA A 111 -3.16 -1.92 11.51
C ALA A 111 -2.09 -2.90 10.99
N VAL A 112 -0.80 -2.61 11.20
CA VAL A 112 0.28 -3.49 10.71
C VAL A 112 0.30 -4.85 11.41
N THR A 113 -0.14 -4.90 12.68
CA THR A 113 -0.34 -6.16 13.40
C THR A 113 -1.50 -6.96 12.81
N ALA A 114 -2.63 -6.33 12.50
CA ALA A 114 -3.78 -6.98 11.88
C ALA A 114 -3.47 -7.50 10.46
N LEU A 115 -2.49 -6.91 9.77
CA LEU A 115 -1.95 -7.41 8.50
C LEU A 115 -1.01 -8.62 8.66
N GLY A 116 -0.76 -9.08 9.89
CA GLY A 116 0.11 -10.22 10.17
C GLY A 116 1.59 -9.86 10.34
N HIS A 117 1.92 -8.58 10.54
CA HIS A 117 3.30 -8.10 10.69
C HIS A 117 3.56 -7.42 12.06
N PRO A 118 3.35 -8.12 13.20
CA PRO A 118 3.53 -7.53 14.54
C PRO A 118 4.97 -7.10 14.85
N ALA A 119 5.97 -7.66 14.18
CA ALA A 119 7.37 -7.26 14.36
C ALA A 119 7.61 -5.80 13.93
N GLU A 120 6.93 -5.33 12.88
CA GLU A 120 7.00 -3.94 12.40
C GLU A 120 6.51 -2.94 13.46
N ALA A 121 5.49 -3.31 14.24
CA ALA A 121 4.97 -2.49 15.33
C ALA A 121 5.99 -2.30 16.47
N LYS A 122 6.89 -3.26 16.68
CA LYS A 122 7.91 -3.26 17.75
C LYS A 122 9.18 -2.53 17.34
N ALA A 123 9.64 -2.71 16.09
CA ALA A 123 10.92 -2.19 15.60
C ALA A 123 11.08 -0.65 15.61
N ARG A 124 9.98 0.09 15.77
CA ARG A 124 9.94 1.56 15.70
C ARG A 124 9.79 2.26 17.06
N ARG A 125 9.83 1.52 18.19
CA ARG A 125 9.82 2.11 19.55
C ARG A 125 11.15 2.70 20.00
N GLY A 126 12.25 2.47 19.26
CA GLY A 126 13.56 3.03 19.56
C GLY A 126 13.99 4.02 18.49
N ARG A 127 13.66 5.29 18.67
CA ARG A 127 14.41 6.41 18.10
C ARG A 127 14.09 7.69 18.84
#